data_AF-A0A3C0C579-F1
#
_entry.id   AF-A0A3C0C579-F1
#
_cell.length_a   1.000
_cell.length_b   1.000
_cell.length_c   1.000
_cell.angle_alpha   90.00
_cell.angle_beta   90.00
_cell.angle_gamma   90.00
#
_symmetry.space_group_name_H-M   'P 1'
#
loop_
_entity.id
_entity.type
_entity.pdbx_description
1 polymer ?
#
loop_
_entity_poly.entity_id
_entity_poly.type
_entity_poly.pdbx_seq_one_letter_code
_entity_poly.pdbx_strand_id
1 'polypeptide(L)'
;AKGKVGEKLNGYDPEEIAEIASGCPVGRIIVEADGSRGLSLKAYEAWEPPVPAVTDCHFIVAGADIFTSPLSPANAFRFDIIKEKFSLQAGEMISLANCAALLSNREEYLKNSPEAAMRILFINKCDLFTDEAIDNIYEKIPLLLKGYDYLVMGSLKMDAIYKARKLKR
;
A
#
# COMPACT_ATOMS: atom_id res chain seq x y z
N ALA A 1 5.95 -19.68 -3.95
CA ALA A 1 4.71 -20.00 -4.68
C ALA A 1 4.48 -21.50 -4.64
N LYS A 2 3.24 -21.95 -4.46
CA LYS A 2 2.86 -23.38 -4.45
C LYS A 2 2.92 -24.05 -5.81
N GLY A 3 2.76 -23.25 -6.87
CA GLY A 3 2.68 -23.74 -8.23
C GLY A 3 2.41 -22.59 -9.19
N LYS A 4 2.06 -22.93 -10.43
CA LYS A 4 1.77 -21.97 -11.49
C LYS A 4 0.52 -22.43 -12.24
N VAL A 5 -0.42 -21.52 -12.45
CA VAL A 5 -1.61 -21.72 -13.30
C VAL A 5 -1.52 -20.72 -14.45
N GLY A 6 -1.20 -21.21 -15.66
CA GLY A 6 -0.88 -20.35 -16.80
C GLY A 6 0.38 -19.52 -16.54
N GLU A 7 0.29 -18.19 -16.64
CA GLU A 7 1.39 -17.28 -16.26
C GLU A 7 1.36 -16.85 -14.78
N LYS A 8 0.28 -17.14 -14.06
CA LYS A 8 0.10 -16.72 -12.66
C LYS A 8 0.68 -17.74 -11.70
N LEU A 9 1.36 -17.25 -10.67
CA LEU A 9 1.79 -18.07 -9.54
C LEU A 9 0.59 -18.32 -8.61
N ASN A 10 0.45 -19.56 -8.15
CA ASN A 10 -0.46 -19.88 -7.05
C ASN A 10 0.26 -19.57 -5.73
N GLY A 11 -0.29 -18.62 -4.97
CA GLY A 11 0.25 -18.16 -3.70
C GLY A 11 -0.04 -19.13 -2.55
N TYR A 12 0.55 -18.83 -1.40
CA TYR A 12 0.12 -19.42 -0.12
C TYR A 12 -1.02 -18.58 0.44
N ASP A 13 -1.96 -19.24 1.11
CA ASP A 13 -2.98 -18.54 1.89
C ASP A 13 -2.40 -18.06 3.24
N PRO A 14 -3.10 -17.14 3.93
CA PRO A 14 -2.62 -16.58 5.19
C PRO A 14 -2.31 -17.63 6.27
N GLU A 15 -3.09 -18.70 6.34
CA GLU A 15 -2.95 -19.78 7.31
C GLU A 15 -1.67 -20.58 7.05
N GLU A 16 -1.37 -20.93 5.81
CA GLU A 16 -0.13 -21.64 5.47
C GLU A 16 1.12 -20.77 5.65
N ILE A 17 1.02 -19.47 5.38
CA ILE A 17 2.12 -18.55 5.71
C ILE A 17 2.37 -18.56 7.22
N ALA A 18 1.32 -18.63 8.05
CA ALA A 18 1.46 -18.74 9.49
C ALA A 18 2.13 -20.07 9.90
N GLU A 19 1.78 -21.18 9.25
CA GLU A 19 2.44 -22.47 9.47
C GLU A 19 3.93 -22.41 9.11
N ILE A 20 4.27 -21.88 7.93
CA ILE A 20 5.66 -21.69 7.49
C ILE A 20 6.43 -20.79 8.47
N ALA A 21 5.81 -19.70 8.94
CA ALA A 21 6.41 -18.81 9.91
C ALA A 21 6.67 -19.49 11.26
N SER A 22 5.73 -20.29 11.75
CA SER A 22 5.88 -21.03 13.01
C SER A 22 6.96 -22.12 12.94
N GLY A 23 7.16 -22.72 11.77
CA GLY A 23 8.18 -23.74 11.51
C GLY A 23 9.57 -23.18 11.19
N CYS A 24 9.74 -21.86 11.12
CA CYS A 24 11.00 -21.21 10.77
C CYS A 24 11.67 -20.65 12.05
N PRO A 25 12.54 -21.43 12.73
CA PRO A 25 13.11 -21.03 14.02
C PRO A 25 14.14 -19.90 13.91
N VAL A 26 14.61 -19.56 12.71
CA VAL A 26 15.61 -18.51 12.46
C VAL A 26 15.31 -17.77 11.15
N GLY A 27 15.17 -16.45 11.22
CA GLY A 27 15.11 -15.58 10.04
C GLY A 27 13.97 -14.57 10.03
N ARG A 28 13.87 -13.85 8.90
CA ARG A 28 12.76 -12.96 8.57
C ARG A 28 12.09 -13.48 7.31
N ILE A 29 10.76 -13.53 7.30
CA ILE A 29 9.99 -13.89 6.12
C ILE A 29 9.40 -12.60 5.55
N ILE A 30 9.64 -12.37 4.26
CA ILE A 30 9.01 -11.28 3.51
C ILE A 30 7.97 -11.93 2.60
N VAL A 31 6.73 -11.44 2.70
CA VAL A 31 5.58 -11.97 1.94
C VAL A 31 5.02 -10.83 1.10
N GLU A 32 5.03 -11.01 -0.21
CA GLU A 32 4.23 -10.17 -1.11
C GLU A 32 2.77 -10.67 -1.03
N ALA A 33 1.92 -9.94 -0.30
CA ALA A 33 0.53 -10.33 -0.09
C ALA A 33 -0.31 -10.10 -1.35
N ASP A 34 -0.14 -8.95 -2.00
CA ASP A 34 -0.91 -8.59 -3.17
C ASP A 34 -0.18 -7.61 -4.10
N GLY A 35 -0.52 -7.65 -5.38
CA GLY A 35 0.04 -6.78 -6.40
C GLY A 35 -1.01 -5.92 -7.09
N SER A 36 -0.57 -4.78 -7.64
CA SER A 36 -1.39 -3.83 -8.42
C SER A 36 -1.00 -3.75 -9.91
N ARG A 37 -0.12 -4.64 -10.39
CA ARG A 37 0.55 -4.55 -11.71
C ARG A 37 1.38 -3.28 -11.89
N GLY A 38 1.93 -2.75 -10.80
CA GLY A 38 2.71 -1.50 -10.80
C GLY A 38 1.88 -0.21 -10.82
N LEU A 39 0.55 -0.33 -10.75
CA LEU A 39 -0.36 0.80 -10.64
C LEU A 39 -0.33 1.36 -9.21
N SER A 40 -0.56 2.67 -9.11
CA SER A 40 -0.24 3.48 -7.93
C SER A 40 -1.31 3.45 -6.85
N LEU A 41 -2.55 3.22 -7.26
CA LEU A 41 -3.69 2.99 -6.39
C LEU A 41 -4.31 1.62 -6.71
N LYS A 42 -4.87 0.98 -5.70
CA LYS A 42 -5.60 -0.29 -5.82
C LYS A 42 -6.91 -0.24 -5.03
N ALA A 43 -7.98 -0.81 -5.60
CA ALA A 43 -9.12 -1.26 -4.81
C ALA A 43 -8.99 -2.75 -4.48
N TYR A 44 -9.27 -3.07 -3.21
CA TYR A 44 -9.31 -4.43 -2.72
C TYR A 44 -10.67 -5.07 -2.94
N GLU A 45 -10.62 -6.34 -3.30
CA GLU A 45 -11.77 -7.25 -3.26
C GLU A 45 -12.11 -7.66 -1.83
N ALA A 46 -13.25 -8.34 -1.66
CA ALA A 46 -13.69 -8.85 -0.37
C ALA A 46 -12.67 -9.77 0.33
N TRP A 47 -11.84 -10.50 -0.42
CA TRP A 47 -10.83 -11.42 0.10
C TRP A 47 -9.43 -10.81 0.20
N GLU A 48 -9.21 -9.61 -0.33
CA GLU A 48 -7.90 -8.93 -0.29
C GLU A 48 -7.83 -7.86 0.82
N PRO A 49 -6.62 -7.49 1.28
CA PRO A 49 -5.35 -8.16 1.01
C PRO A 49 -5.19 -9.40 1.91
N PRO A 50 -4.59 -10.52 1.43
CA PRO A 50 -4.45 -11.75 2.21
C PRO A 50 -3.29 -11.62 3.21
N VAL A 51 -3.41 -10.72 4.18
CA VAL A 51 -2.39 -10.45 5.21
C VAL A 51 -2.51 -11.49 6.33
N PRO A 52 -1.44 -12.25 6.63
CA PRO A 52 -1.42 -13.20 7.75
C PRO A 52 -1.64 -12.55 9.12
N ALA A 53 -2.37 -13.22 10.00
CA ALA A 53 -2.58 -12.75 11.37
C ALA A 53 -1.26 -12.67 12.18
N VAL A 54 -0.26 -13.47 11.80
CA VAL A 54 1.08 -13.51 12.42
C VAL A 54 2.00 -12.38 11.94
N THR A 55 1.53 -11.47 11.08
CA THR A 55 2.37 -10.40 10.54
C THR A 55 2.81 -9.42 11.62
N ASP A 56 4.12 -9.34 11.86
CA ASP A 56 4.73 -8.35 12.77
C ASP A 56 4.87 -6.95 12.12
N CYS A 57 4.99 -6.89 10.79
CA CYS A 57 5.19 -5.66 10.04
C CYS A 57 4.45 -5.71 8.71
N HIS A 58 3.55 -4.76 8.48
CA HIS A 58 2.76 -4.65 7.26
C HIS A 58 3.14 -3.39 6.50
N PHE A 59 3.65 -3.58 5.28
CA PHE A 59 3.94 -2.49 4.34
C PHE A 59 2.75 -2.28 3.43
N ILE A 60 2.21 -1.07 3.46
CA ILE A 60 1.20 -0.61 2.51
C ILE A 60 1.94 0.25 1.49
N VAL A 61 1.81 -0.07 0.20
CA VAL A 61 2.52 0.62 -0.87
C VAL A 61 1.55 1.37 -1.77
N ALA A 62 1.78 2.67 -1.95
CA ALA A 62 1.06 3.52 -2.90
C ALA A 62 2.04 4.32 -3.75
N GLY A 63 1.67 4.74 -4.96
CA GLY A 63 2.51 5.60 -5.80
C GLY A 63 2.27 7.09 -5.53
N ALA A 64 3.32 7.91 -5.53
CA ALA A 64 3.23 9.35 -5.32
C ALA A 64 2.41 10.07 -6.41
N ASP A 65 2.39 9.53 -7.63
CA ASP A 65 1.61 10.02 -8.77
C ASP A 65 0.10 10.06 -8.51
N ILE A 66 -0.43 9.38 -7.48
CA ILE A 66 -1.83 9.56 -7.05
C ILE A 66 -2.14 10.99 -6.59
N PHE A 67 -1.13 11.77 -6.17
CA PHE A 67 -1.31 13.13 -5.66
C PHE A 67 -1.32 14.21 -6.76
N THR A 68 -0.82 13.89 -7.96
CA THR A 68 -0.63 14.88 -9.04
C THR A 68 -1.17 14.45 -10.38
N SER A 69 -1.56 13.19 -10.55
CA SER A 69 -2.17 12.71 -11.78
C SER A 69 -3.67 12.50 -11.62
N PRO A 70 -4.49 12.90 -12.60
CA PRO A 70 -5.89 12.54 -12.63
C PRO A 70 -6.09 11.02 -12.55
N LEU A 71 -7.11 10.59 -11.82
CA LEU A 71 -7.39 9.18 -11.65
C LEU A 71 -7.85 8.56 -12.97
N SER A 72 -7.23 7.43 -13.34
CA SER A 72 -7.54 6.72 -14.58
C SER A 72 -7.20 5.23 -14.47
N PRO A 73 -7.66 4.40 -15.43
CA PRO A 73 -7.22 3.01 -15.52
C PRO A 73 -5.70 2.82 -15.66
N ALA A 74 -4.96 3.87 -16.04
CA ALA A 74 -3.51 3.82 -16.20
C ALA A 74 -2.72 3.98 -14.89
N ASN A 75 -3.36 4.44 -13.80
CA ASN A 75 -2.73 4.58 -12.49
C ASN A 75 -3.49 3.89 -11.35
N ALA A 76 -4.64 3.27 -11.64
CA ALA A 76 -5.52 2.67 -10.65
C ALA A 76 -5.91 1.22 -11.00
N PHE A 77 -5.51 0.26 -10.17
CA PHE A 77 -5.87 -1.15 -10.33
C PHE A 77 -7.31 -1.40 -9.87
N ARG A 78 -8.11 -2.06 -10.74
CA ARG A 78 -9.56 -2.23 -10.59
C ARG A 78 -10.30 -0.89 -10.49
N PHE A 79 -10.05 -0.05 -11.50
CA PHE A 79 -10.61 1.30 -11.57
C PHE A 79 -12.14 1.37 -11.42
N ASP A 80 -12.89 0.41 -11.98
CA ASP A 80 -14.35 0.39 -11.85
C ASP A 80 -14.80 0.23 -10.38
N ILE A 81 -14.13 -0.63 -9.61
CA ILE A 81 -14.40 -0.78 -8.17
C ILE A 81 -14.02 0.49 -7.41
N ILE A 82 -12.92 1.17 -7.78
CA ILE A 82 -12.53 2.45 -7.15
C ILE A 82 -13.63 3.50 -7.35
N LYS A 83 -14.18 3.60 -8.57
CA LYS A 83 -15.26 4.54 -8.86
C LYS A 83 -16.50 4.26 -8.00
N GLU A 84 -16.92 3.00 -7.94
CA GLU A 84 -18.11 2.60 -7.18
C GLU A 84 -17.91 2.77 -5.67
N LYS A 85 -16.76 2.32 -5.15
CA LYS A 85 -16.49 2.26 -3.71
C LYS A 85 -16.17 3.63 -3.11
N PHE A 86 -15.51 4.50 -3.87
CA PHE A 86 -15.05 5.80 -3.36
C PHE A 86 -15.77 7.00 -3.99
N SER A 87 -16.77 6.76 -4.83
CA SER A 87 -17.50 7.81 -5.57
C SER A 87 -16.58 8.75 -6.35
N LEU A 88 -15.44 8.25 -6.84
CA LEU A 88 -14.47 9.00 -7.63
C LEU A 88 -14.79 8.91 -9.11
N GLN A 89 -14.50 9.97 -9.87
CA GLN A 89 -14.70 10.01 -11.31
C GLN A 89 -13.39 9.87 -12.09
N ALA A 90 -13.50 9.41 -13.35
CA ALA A 90 -12.37 9.41 -14.27
C ALA A 90 -11.93 10.85 -14.56
N GLY A 91 -10.63 11.10 -14.50
CA GLY A 91 -10.07 12.43 -14.68
C GLY A 91 -10.15 13.32 -13.43
N GLU A 92 -10.68 12.81 -12.31
CA GLU A 92 -10.70 13.55 -11.05
C GLU A 92 -9.33 13.55 -10.38
N MET A 93 -8.97 14.69 -9.78
CA MET A 93 -7.80 14.81 -8.92
C MET A 93 -8.18 14.39 -7.51
N ILE A 94 -7.51 13.38 -6.96
CA ILE A 94 -7.72 13.01 -5.56
C ILE A 94 -6.98 14.01 -4.67
N SER A 95 -7.71 14.69 -3.80
CA SER A 95 -7.12 15.58 -2.81
C SER A 95 -6.24 14.81 -1.80
N LEU A 96 -5.25 15.47 -1.21
CA LEU A 96 -4.43 14.87 -0.14
C LEU A 96 -5.30 14.31 1.01
N ALA A 97 -6.39 15.01 1.35
CA ALA A 97 -7.32 14.58 2.39
C ALA A 97 -8.08 13.31 2.01
N ASN A 98 -8.58 13.22 0.78
CA ASN A 98 -9.28 12.02 0.30
C ASN A 98 -8.32 10.84 0.17
N CYS A 99 -7.10 11.06 -0.33
CA CYS A 99 -6.05 10.03 -0.34
C CYS A 99 -5.71 9.53 1.06
N ALA A 100 -5.48 10.45 2.01
CA ALA A 100 -5.16 10.07 3.39
C ALA A 100 -6.31 9.32 4.06
N ALA A 101 -7.56 9.74 3.83
CA ALA A 101 -8.74 9.05 4.33
C ALA A 101 -8.86 7.62 3.77
N LEU A 102 -8.65 7.46 2.46
CA LEU A 102 -8.63 6.15 1.79
C LEU A 102 -7.53 5.24 2.35
N LEU A 103 -6.30 5.74 2.45
CA LEU A 103 -5.16 5.00 2.98
C LEU A 103 -5.33 4.66 4.47
N SER A 104 -6.09 5.45 5.22
CA SER A 104 -6.35 5.21 6.65
C SER A 104 -7.55 4.29 6.91
N ASN A 105 -8.26 3.85 5.87
CA ASN A 105 -9.50 3.10 6.04
C ASN A 105 -9.21 1.61 6.36
N ARG A 106 -9.79 1.14 7.48
CA ARG A 106 -9.70 -0.25 7.99
C ARG A 106 -10.48 -1.26 7.16
N GLU A 107 -11.40 -0.79 6.32
CA GLU A 107 -12.11 -1.62 5.34
C GLU A 107 -11.40 -1.62 3.97
N GLU A 108 -10.31 -0.85 3.83
CA GLU A 108 -9.49 -0.72 2.62
C GLU A 108 -8.01 -1.03 2.90
N TYR A 109 -7.12 -0.04 2.83
CA TYR A 109 -5.67 -0.17 2.88
C TYR A 109 -5.14 -0.75 4.20
N LEU A 110 -5.92 -0.60 5.29
CA LEU A 110 -5.58 -1.19 6.58
C LEU A 110 -6.38 -2.47 6.87
N LYS A 111 -7.17 -2.97 5.91
CA LYS A 111 -7.92 -4.22 6.03
C LYS A 111 -6.97 -5.39 6.26
N ASN A 112 -7.40 -6.31 7.13
CA ASN A 112 -6.66 -7.51 7.55
C ASN A 112 -5.31 -7.24 8.23
N SER A 113 -4.85 -6.00 8.33
CA SER A 113 -3.59 -5.66 9.02
C SER A 113 -3.74 -5.88 10.52
N PRO A 114 -2.96 -6.79 11.15
CA PRO A 114 -3.09 -7.07 12.58
C PRO A 114 -2.84 -5.81 13.43
N GLU A 115 -3.54 -5.68 14.57
CA GLU A 115 -3.38 -4.49 15.42
C GLU A 115 -1.99 -4.39 16.05
N ALA A 116 -1.40 -5.53 16.39
CA ALA A 116 -0.04 -5.59 16.91
C ALA A 116 1.03 -5.34 15.84
N ALA A 117 0.70 -5.45 14.55
CA ALA A 117 1.65 -5.25 13.47
C ALA A 117 2.10 -3.79 13.41
N MET A 118 3.39 -3.58 13.18
CA MET A 118 3.92 -2.28 12.78
C MET A 118 3.43 -1.97 11.36
N ARG A 119 2.75 -0.84 11.17
CA ARG A 119 2.18 -0.44 9.88
C ARG A 119 3.03 0.66 9.26
N ILE A 120 3.53 0.40 8.06
CA ILE A 120 4.39 1.33 7.32
C ILE A 120 3.69 1.70 6.02
N LEU A 121 3.38 2.98 5.84
CA LEU A 121 3.00 3.49 4.53
C LEU A 121 4.28 3.82 3.75
N PHE A 122 4.49 3.15 2.63
CA PHE A 122 5.54 3.47 1.67
C PHE A 122 4.93 4.14 0.44
N ILE A 123 5.21 5.44 0.27
CA ILE A 123 4.86 6.20 -0.93
C ILE A 123 6.01 6.05 -1.93
N ASN A 124 5.83 5.20 -2.92
CA ASN A 124 6.77 4.93 -4.00
C ASN A 124 6.72 6.01 -5.10
N LYS A 125 7.61 5.94 -6.10
CA LYS A 125 7.64 6.81 -7.29
C LYS A 125 7.90 8.28 -6.99
N CYS A 126 8.57 8.59 -5.87
CA CYS A 126 8.95 9.96 -5.55
C CYS A 126 9.98 10.55 -6.54
N ASP A 127 10.66 9.71 -7.34
CA ASP A 127 11.55 10.14 -8.43
C ASP A 127 10.82 10.91 -9.56
N LEU A 128 9.49 10.84 -9.60
CA LEU A 128 8.67 11.60 -10.56
C LEU A 128 8.44 13.05 -10.12
N PHE A 129 8.92 13.44 -8.95
CA PHE A 129 8.59 14.69 -8.28
C PHE A 129 9.83 15.53 -8.01
N THR A 130 9.63 16.85 -7.94
CA THR A 130 10.64 17.77 -7.42
C THR A 130 10.74 17.62 -5.89
N ASP A 131 11.90 18.00 -5.33
CA ASP A 131 12.10 18.00 -3.87
C ASP A 131 11.04 18.84 -3.15
N GLU A 132 10.65 19.99 -3.72
CA GLU A 132 9.59 20.85 -3.18
C GLU A 132 8.23 20.14 -3.12
N ALA A 133 7.88 19.38 -4.16
CA ALA A 133 6.63 18.63 -4.18
C ALA A 133 6.65 17.47 -3.18
N ILE A 134 7.79 16.79 -3.05
CA ILE A 134 8.01 15.75 -2.03
C ILE A 134 7.84 16.36 -0.63
N ASP A 135 8.49 17.48 -0.34
CA ASP A 135 8.41 18.15 0.95
C ASP A 135 6.98 18.61 1.29
N ASN A 136 6.26 19.15 0.32
CA ASN A 136 4.86 19.53 0.50
C ASN A 136 3.95 18.35 0.87
N ILE A 137 4.12 17.20 0.21
CA ILE A 137 3.38 15.96 0.54
C ILE A 137 3.81 15.45 1.91
N TYR A 138 5.13 15.41 2.15
CA TYR A 138 5.74 14.90 3.37
C TYR A 138 5.27 15.65 4.62
N GLU A 139 5.09 16.97 4.55
CA GLU A 139 4.56 17.76 5.67
C GLU A 139 3.04 17.62 5.87
N LYS A 140 2.26 17.50 4.79
CA LYS A 140 0.79 17.53 4.87
C LYS A 140 0.16 16.17 5.16
N ILE A 141 0.63 15.10 4.53
CA ILE A 141 0.02 13.77 4.66
C ILE A 141 0.00 13.26 6.11
N PRO A 142 1.09 13.37 6.90
CA PRO A 142 1.11 12.92 8.29
C PRO A 142 0.05 13.56 9.20
N LEU A 143 -0.42 14.77 8.87
CA LEU A 143 -1.44 15.48 9.64
C LEU A 143 -2.85 14.88 9.42
N LEU A 144 -3.03 14.14 8.33
CA LEU A 144 -4.31 13.59 7.88
C LEU A 144 -4.36 12.06 8.02
N LEU A 145 -3.19 11.41 7.98
CA LEU A 145 -3.03 9.97 8.00
C LEU A 145 -3.26 9.40 9.42
N LYS A 146 -3.94 8.26 9.51
CA LYS A 146 -4.21 7.55 10.77
C LYS A 146 -3.89 6.07 10.63
N GLY A 147 -3.55 5.43 11.74
CA GLY A 147 -3.37 3.97 11.78
C GLY A 147 -2.01 3.47 11.30
N TYR A 148 -1.04 4.36 11.10
CA TYR A 148 0.33 4.02 10.67
C TYR A 148 1.35 4.39 11.73
N ASP A 149 2.41 3.58 11.83
CA ASP A 149 3.54 3.81 12.72
C ASP A 149 4.68 4.57 12.01
N TYR A 150 4.81 4.40 10.69
CA TYR A 150 5.79 5.10 9.87
C TYR A 150 5.23 5.53 8.52
N LEU A 151 5.72 6.68 8.05
CA LEU A 151 5.64 7.12 6.67
C LEU A 151 7.04 7.09 6.08
N VAL A 152 7.19 6.43 4.93
CA VAL A 152 8.41 6.42 4.12
C VAL A 152 8.06 6.88 2.70
N MET A 153 8.84 7.82 2.18
CA MET A 153 8.73 8.31 0.80
C MET A 153 10.01 7.93 0.05
N GLY A 154 9.83 7.22 -1.05
CA GLY A 154 10.93 6.54 -1.75
C GLY A 154 10.70 6.35 -3.25
N SER A 155 11.71 5.80 -3.90
CA SER A 155 11.62 5.22 -5.23
C SER A 155 12.30 3.87 -5.25
N LEU A 156 11.52 2.82 -5.49
CA LEU A 156 12.05 1.47 -5.73
C LEU A 156 12.85 1.40 -7.04
N LYS A 157 12.51 2.24 -8.03
CA LYS A 157 13.23 2.31 -9.31
C LYS A 157 14.64 2.88 -9.13
N MET A 158 14.77 3.88 -8.27
CA MET A 158 16.04 4.54 -7.98
C MET A 158 16.80 3.90 -6.81
N ASP A 159 16.22 2.89 -6.17
CA ASP A 159 16.73 2.28 -4.93
C ASP A 159 17.06 3.34 -3.86
N ALA A 160 16.14 4.28 -3.65
CA ALA A 160 16.37 5.47 -2.82
C ALA A 160 15.22 5.77 -1.87
N ILE A 161 15.57 6.14 -0.64
CA ILE A 161 14.66 6.74 0.35
C ILE A 161 14.92 8.24 0.38
N TYR A 162 13.88 9.03 0.19
CA TYR A 162 13.96 10.49 0.14
C TYR A 162 13.62 11.09 1.50
N LYS A 163 12.57 10.58 2.16
CA LYS A 163 12.11 11.03 3.47
C LYS A 163 11.53 9.88 4.27
N ALA A 164 11.67 9.91 5.59
CA ALA A 164 11.02 8.95 6.49
C ALA A 164 10.76 9.59 7.85
N ARG A 165 9.58 9.36 8.42
CA ARG A 165 9.24 9.75 9.79
C ARG A 165 8.46 8.67 10.52
N LYS A 166 8.68 8.63 11.83
CA LYS A 166 7.78 7.95 12.76
C LYS A 166 6.50 8.77 12.92
N LEU A 167 5.37 8.09 12.93
CA LEU A 167 4.05 8.66 13.16
C LEU A 167 3.55 8.29 14.56
N LYS A 168 2.54 9.02 15.02
CA LYS A 168 1.80 8.66 16.23
C LYS A 168 0.56 7.90 15.76
N ARG A 169 0.60 6.58 15.90
CA ARG A 169 -0.55 5.72 15.67
C ARG A 169 -1.55 5.86 16.80
#